data_AF-A0A9D1ZD28-F1
#
_entry.id   AF-A0A9D1ZD28-F1
#
_cell.length_a   1.000
_cell.length_b   1.000
_cell.length_c   1.000
_cell.angle_alpha   90.00
_cell.angle_beta   90.00
_cell.angle_gamma   90.00
#
_symmetry.space_group_name_H-M   'P 1'
#
loop_
_entity.id
_entity.type
_entity.pdbx_description
1 polymer ?
#
loop_
_entity_poly.entity_id
_entity_poly.type
_entity_poly.pdbx_seq_one_letter_code
_entity_poly.pdbx_strand_id
1 'polypeptide(L)' 'MQQLAEEYLHSAELLDQRIRQLRGSLDQLYGKEYLHALRRIDLLRQEYYETRAVGLYLLRHS' A
#
# COMPACT_ATOMS: atom_id res chain seq x y z
N MET A 1 14.91 -6.98 -15.93
CA MET A 1 14.08 -7.49 -14.82
C MET A 1 14.28 -6.66 -13.57
N GLN A 2 15.52 -6.28 -13.22
CA GLN A 2 15.82 -5.44 -12.07
C GLN A 2 15.09 -4.08 -12.05
N GLN A 3 15.10 -3.30 -13.14
CA GLN A 3 14.40 -2.02 -13.20
C GLN A 3 12.89 -2.14 -12.93
N LEU A 4 12.24 -3.16 -13.52
CA LEU A 4 10.81 -3.43 -13.26
C LEU A 4 10.58 -3.78 -11.79
N ALA A 5 11.47 -4.57 -11.18
CA ALA A 5 11.39 -4.92 -9.78
C ALA A 5 11.49 -3.68 -8.86
N GLU A 6 12.38 -2.74 -9.19
CA GLU A 6 12.51 -1.46 -8.50
C GLU A 6 11.24 -0.61 -8.64
N GLU A 7 10.60 -0.58 -9.81
CA GLU A 7 9.32 0.12 -10.02
C GLU A 7 8.20 -0.45 -9.14
N TYR A 8 8.09 -1.78 -9.02
CA TYR A 8 7.12 -2.41 -8.12
C TYR A 8 7.40 -2.09 -6.65
N LEU A 9 8.66 -2.12 -6.22
CA LEU A 9 9.01 -1.80 -4.84
C LEU A 9 8.76 -0.33 -4.51
N HIS A 10 9.11 0.58 -5.43
CA HIS A 10 8.80 2.00 -5.28
C HIS A 10 7.29 2.25 -5.19
N SER A 11 6.50 1.56 -6.02
CA SER A 11 5.04 1.64 -5.98
C SER A 11 4.47 1.15 -4.64
N ALA A 12 5.04 0.08 -4.08
CA ALA A 12 4.68 -0.39 -2.74
C ALA A 12 5.04 0.63 -1.64
N GLU A 13 6.16 1.33 -1.73
CA GLU A 13 6.51 2.41 -0.79
C GLU A 13 5.50 3.56 -0.82
N LEU A 14 5.03 3.95 -2.01
CA LEU A 14 4.01 4.97 -2.18
C LEU A 14 2.66 4.54 -1.55
N LEU A 15 2.28 3.28 -1.71
CA LEU A 15 1.09 2.71 -1.06
C LEU A 15 1.21 2.74 0.47
N ASP A 16 2.35 2.35 1.02
CA ASP A 16 2.59 2.38 2.47
C ASP A 16 2.58 3.83 3.03
N GLN A 17 3.18 4.79 2.31
CA GLN A 17 3.06 6.22 2.65
C GLN A 17 1.60 6.67 2.67
N ARG A 18 0.81 6.27 1.67
CA ARG A 18 -0.62 6.63 1.60
C ARG A 18 -1.42 6.02 2.74
N ILE A 19 -1.16 4.76 3.10
CA ILE A 19 -1.78 4.09 4.25
C ILE A 19 -1.47 4.84 5.55
N ARG A 20 -0.21 5.24 5.78
CA ARG A 20 0.18 6.02 6.96
C ARG A 20 -0.56 7.35 7.05
N GLN A 21 -0.67 8.08 5.94
CA GLN A 21 -1.43 9.33 5.89
C GLN A 21 -2.90 9.12 6.27
N LEU A 22 -3.56 8.12 5.68
CA LEU A 22 -4.96 7.83 5.98
C LEU A 22 -5.18 7.42 7.42
N ARG A 23 -4.26 6.62 8.00
CA ARG A 23 -4.31 6.25 9.42
C ARG A 23 -4.18 7.48 10.33
N GLY A 24 -3.30 8.43 9.98
CA GLY A 24 -3.13 9.67 10.74
C GLY A 24 -4.35 10.58 10.76
N SER A 25 -5.24 10.46 9.76
CA SER A 25 -6.51 11.22 9.72
C SER A 25 -7.71 10.50 10.34
N LEU A 26 -7.56 9.25 10.80
CA LEU A 26 -8.69 8.44 11.28
C LEU A 26 -9.39 9.07 12.50
N ASP A 27 -8.63 9.69 13.40
CA ASP A 27 -9.14 10.30 14.63
C ASP A 27 -10.07 11.50 14.36
N GLN A 28 -10.08 12.01 13.12
CA GLN A 28 -10.94 13.12 12.70
C GLN A 28 -12.26 12.63 12.08
N LEU A 29 -12.42 11.31 11.87
CA LEU A 29 -13.56 10.72 11.17
C LEU A 29 -14.50 10.00 12.15
N TYR A 30 -15.80 10.05 11.85
CA TYR A 30 -16.82 9.42 12.70
C TYR A 30 -17.85 8.65 11.87
N GLY A 31 -18.54 7.70 12.52
CA GLY A 31 -19.64 6.95 11.93
C GLY A 31 -19.27 6.28 10.60
N LYS A 32 -20.04 6.56 9.54
CA LYS A 32 -19.85 5.93 8.23
C LYS A 32 -18.50 6.27 7.60
N GLU A 33 -18.03 7.51 7.74
CA GLU A 33 -16.78 7.97 7.12
C GLU A 33 -15.57 7.23 7.70
N TYR A 34 -15.56 7.02 9.01
CA TYR A 34 -14.55 6.19 9.68
C TYR A 34 -14.52 4.76 9.14
N LEU A 35 -15.70 4.12 9.00
CA LEU A 35 -15.80 2.76 8.45
C LEU A 35 -15.40 2.67 6.98
N HIS A 36 -15.64 3.72 6.19
CA HIS A 36 -15.17 3.79 4.80
C HIS A 36 -13.65 3.99 4.73
N ALA A 37 -13.09 4.82 5.60
CA ALA A 37 -11.64 5.02 5.69
C ALA A 37 -10.91 3.74 6.10
N LEU A 38 -11.44 2.99 7.08
CA LEU A 38 -10.91 1.68 7.45
C LEU A 38 -10.91 0.70 6.26
N ARG A 39 -12.04 0.55 5.58
CA ARG A 39 -12.13 -0.32 4.38
C ARG A 39 -11.14 0.08 3.29
N ARG A 40 -10.97 1.39 3.07
CA ARG A 40 -9.99 1.90 2.11
C ARG A 40 -8.55 1.56 2.51
N ILE A 41 -8.23 1.69 3.79
CA ILE A 41 -6.91 1.30 4.33
C ILE A 41 -6.65 -0.18 4.13
N ASP A 42 -7.65 -1.04 4.35
CA ASP A 42 -7.49 -2.49 4.18
C ASP A 42 -7.28 -2.88 2.72
N LEU A 43 -8.02 -2.26 1.78
CA LEU A 43 -7.80 -2.46 0.34
C LEU A 43 -6.40 -2.04 -0.09
N LEU A 44 -5.96 -0.85 0.33
CA LEU A 44 -4.60 -0.37 0.01
C LEU A 44 -3.53 -1.25 0.63
N ARG A 45 -3.79 -1.82 1.82
CA ARG A 45 -2.85 -2.75 2.48
C ARG A 45 -2.73 -4.06 1.69
N GLN A 46 -3.84 -4.57 1.16
CA GLN A 46 -3.79 -5.74 0.28
C GLN A 46 -2.96 -5.45 -0.97
N GLU A 47 -3.24 -4.33 -1.65
CA GLU A 47 -2.50 -3.90 -2.83
C GLU A 47 -1.00 -3.73 -2.53
N TYR A 48 -0.65 -3.10 -1.41
CA TYR A 48 0.74 -2.99 -0.95
C TYR A 48 1.45 -4.34 -0.88
N TYR A 49 0.83 -5.34 -0.25
CA TYR A 49 1.45 -6.66 -0.10
C TYR A 49 1.59 -7.37 -1.45
N GLU A 50 0.59 -7.27 -2.33
CA GLU A 50 0.63 -7.86 -3.66
C GLU A 50 1.72 -7.21 -4.53
N THR A 51 1.75 -5.87 -4.60
CA THR A 51 2.77 -5.11 -5.34
C THR A 51 4.18 -5.42 -4.82
N ARG A 52 4.37 -5.42 -3.49
CA ARG A 52 5.67 -5.72 -2.88
C ARG A 52 6.10 -7.16 -3.15
N ALA A 53 5.18 -8.12 -3.09
CA ALA A 53 5.48 -9.53 -3.37
C ALA A 53 5.98 -9.71 -4.82
N VAL A 54 5.35 -9.04 -5.79
CA VAL A 54 5.80 -9.05 -7.20
C VAL A 54 7.19 -8.44 -7.34
N GLY A 55 7.45 -7.27 -6.75
CA GLY A 55 8.77 -6.64 -6.79
C GLY A 55 9.87 -7.54 -6.21
N LEU A 56 9.62 -8.15 -5.05
CA LEU A 56 10.57 -9.10 -4.44
C LEU A 56 10.76 -10.37 -5.28
N TYR A 57 9.69 -10.88 -5.88
CA TYR A 57 9.77 -12.01 -6.79
C TYR A 57 10.66 -11.69 -7.99
N LEU A 58 10.44 -10.54 -8.63
CA LEU A 58 11.24 -10.10 -9.79
C LEU A 58 12.71 -9.91 -9.42
N LEU A 59 13.02 -9.26 -8.28
CA LEU A 59 14.39 -9.09 -7.81
C LEU A 59 15.10 -10.43 -7.59
N ARG A 60 14.41 -11.42 -7.01
CA ARG A 60 15.01 -12.73 -6.72
C ARG A 60 15.33 -13.55 -7.97
N HIS A 61 14.64 -13.27 -9.08
CA HIS A 61 14.80 -13.97 -10.36
C HIS A 61 15.44 -13.09 -11.45
N SER A 62 16.06 -11.97 -11.05
CA SER A 62 16.79 -11.05 -11.94
C SER A 62 18.26 -11.42 -12.07
#